data_AF-A0A2V9JHB5-F1
#
_entry.id   AF-A0A2V9JHB5-F1
#
_cell.length_a   1.000
_cell.length_b   1.000
_cell.length_c   1.000
_cell.angle_alpha   90.00
_cell.angle_beta   90.00
_cell.angle_gamma   90.00
#
_symmetry.space_group_name_H-M   'P 1'
#
loop_
_entity.id
_entity.type
_entity.pdbx_description
1 polymer ?
#
loop_
_entity_poly.entity_id
_entity_poly.type
_entity_poly.pdbx_seq_one_letter_code
_entity_poly.pdbx_strand_id
1 'polypeptide(L)' 'MTVVHEDSPDKFSVVENVQTQRGARTMALDAKTHKVYLVTAEFGPAPAPTSEHPHPRPAMKPGTFTLLVFGN' A
#
# COMPACT_ATOMS: atom_id res chain seq x y z
N MET A 1 5.66 1.26 -2.52
CA MET A 1 5.46 0.25 -3.58
C MET A 1 6.75 0.13 -4.38
N THR A 2 7.20 -1.07 -4.70
CA THR A 2 8.40 -1.29 -5.53
C THR A 2 7.96 -1.79 -6.90
N VAL A 3 8.38 -1.10 -7.95
CA VAL A 3 8.15 -1.49 -9.34
C VAL A 3 9.36 -2.26 -9.81
N VAL A 4 9.14 -3.50 -10.23
CA VAL A 4 10.17 -4.42 -10.69
C VAL A 4 9.87 -4.81 -12.13
N HIS A 5 10.87 -4.69 -12.99
CA HIS A 5 10.82 -5.17 -14.37
C HIS A 5 11.49 -6.54 -14.46
N GLU A 6 10.86 -7.46 -15.19
CA GLU A 6 11.46 -8.75 -15.55
C GLU A 6 12.28 -8.57 -16.84
N ASP A 7 13.60 -8.58 -16.72
CA ASP A 7 14.52 -8.45 -17.87
C ASP A 7 14.63 -9.79 -18.64
N SER A 8 14.47 -10.92 -17.94
CA SER A 8 14.43 -12.30 -18.45
C SER A 8 13.85 -13.22 -17.36
N PRO A 9 13.52 -14.50 -17.63
CA PRO A 9 12.83 -15.38 -16.67
C PRO A 9 13.41 -15.44 -15.25
N ASP A 10 14.73 -15.29 -15.11
CA ASP A 10 15.44 -15.33 -13.82
C ASP A 10 16.14 -14.01 -13.46
N LYS A 11 15.86 -12.92 -14.18
CA LYS A 11 16.52 -11.62 -13.99
C LYS A 11 15.48 -10.52 -13.86
N PHE A 12 15.53 -9.85 -12.71
CA PHE A 12 14.63 -8.76 -12.36
C PHE A 12 15.44 -7.53 -11.98
N SER A 13 15.00 -6.36 -12.44
CA SER A 13 15.59 -5.07 -12.10
C SER A 13 14.57 -4.19 -11.39
N VAL A 14 14.99 -3.50 -10.33
CA VAL A 14 14.14 -2.49 -9.67
C VAL A 14 14.12 -1.27 -10.57
N VAL A 15 12.93 -0.91 -11.04
CA VAL A 15 12.72 0.31 -11.84
C VAL A 15 12.58 1.51 -10.92
N GLU A 16 11.74 1.38 -9.88
CA GLU A 16 11.45 2.49 -8.98
C GLU A 16 10.94 2.01 -7.62
N ASN A 17 11.22 2.78 -6.56
CA ASN A 17 10.56 2.67 -5.27
C ASN A 17 9.63 3.88 -5.05
N VAL A 18 8.36 3.70 -5.38
CA VAL A 18 7.33 4.73 -5.26
C VAL A 18 6.89 4.84 -3.79
N GLN A 19 7.00 6.03 -3.23
CA GLN A 19 6.46 6.32 -1.89
C GLN A 19 4.93 6.26 -1.91
N THR A 20 4.35 5.52 -0.97
CA THR A 20 2.90 5.33 -0.86
C THR A 20 2.44 5.72 0.54
N GLN A 21 1.18 6.15 0.67
CA GLN A 21 0.62 6.47 1.97
C GLN A 21 0.66 5.25 2.91
N ARG A 22 0.88 5.50 4.20
CA ARG A 22 0.92 4.47 5.25
C ARG A 22 -0.31 3.58 5.19
N GLY A 23 -0.11 2.27 5.07
CA GLY A 23 -1.20 1.29 5.06
C GLY A 23 -1.77 0.97 3.67
N ALA A 24 -1.27 1.61 2.60
CA ALA A 24 -1.59 1.26 1.22
C ALA A 24 -0.91 -0.07 0.81
N ARG A 25 -1.47 -1.19 1.27
CA ARG A 25 -0.92 -2.55 1.04
C ARG A 25 -1.72 -3.34 0.03
N THR A 26 -3.04 -3.15 0.02
CA THR A 26 -3.94 -3.76 -0.95
C THR A 26 -3.78 -3.04 -2.28
N MET A 27 -3.54 -3.80 -3.34
CA MET A 27 -3.16 -3.28 -4.65
C MET A 27 -3.79 -4.09 -5.79
N ALA A 28 -4.09 -3.44 -6.90
CA ALA A 28 -4.45 -4.06 -8.17
C ALA A 28 -3.69 -3.39 -9.33
N LEU A 29 -3.23 -4.20 -10.30
CA LEU A 29 -2.61 -3.74 -11.54
C LEU A 29 -3.57 -3.98 -12.70
N ASP A 30 -3.86 -2.94 -13.47
CA ASP A 30 -4.43 -3.07 -14.80
C ASP A 30 -3.30 -3.18 -15.83
N ALA A 31 -3.07 -4.37 -16.35
CA ALA A 31 -2.01 -4.62 -17.33
C ALA A 31 -2.25 -3.99 -18.71
N LYS A 32 -3.48 -3.55 -19.03
CA LYS A 32 -3.77 -2.90 -20.33
C LYS A 32 -3.37 -1.43 -20.31
N THR A 33 -3.66 -0.75 -19.19
CA THR A 33 -3.37 0.68 -19.02
C THR A 33 -2.14 0.93 -18.17
N HIS A 34 -1.49 -0.12 -17.66
CA HIS A 34 -0.38 -0.03 -16.71
C HIS A 34 -0.67 0.84 -15.48
N LYS A 35 -1.94 0.95 -15.10
CA LYS A 35 -2.36 1.66 -13.89
C LYS A 35 -2.33 0.75 -12.69
N VAL A 36 -1.76 1.26 -11.60
CA VAL A 36 -1.74 0.58 -10.31
C VAL A 36 -2.64 1.33 -9.34
N TYR A 37 -3.57 0.60 -8.74
CA TYR A 37 -4.54 1.10 -7.79
C TYR A 37 -4.18 0.60 -6.40
N LEU A 38 -4.05 1.51 -5.43
CA LEU A 38 -3.86 1.18 -4.03
C LEU A 38 -4.93 1.86 -3.18
N VAL A 39 -5.33 1.21 -2.10
CA VAL A 39 -6.33 1.76 -1.17
C VAL A 39 -5.77 1.90 0.23
N THR A 40 -6.18 2.95 0.91
CA THR A 40 -5.75 3.25 2.28
C THR A 40 -6.73 4.19 2.98
N ALA A 41 -6.40 4.56 4.22
CA ALA A 41 -7.08 5.60 4.97
C ALA A 41 -6.10 6.31 5.92
N GLU A 42 -6.54 7.39 6.57
CA GLU A 42 -5.81 7.89 7.73
C GLU A 42 -6.09 7.02 8.95
N PHE A 43 -5.05 6.82 9.77
CA PHE A 43 -5.15 6.05 10.99
C PHE A 43 -4.92 6.95 12.20
N GLY A 44 -5.72 6.74 13.25
CA GLY A 44 -5.51 7.36 14.56
C GLY A 44 -4.28 6.81 15.30
N PRO A 45 -4.07 7.21 16.56
CA PRO A 45 -3.13 6.52 17.43
C PRO A 45 -3.58 5.06 17.66
N ALA A 46 -2.62 4.15 17.84
CA ALA A 46 -2.94 2.83 18.37
C ALA A 46 -3.40 2.99 19.83
N PRO A 47 -4.42 2.25 20.28
CA PRO A 47 -4.72 2.13 21.71
C PRO A 47 -3.50 1.67 22.51
N ALA A 48 -3.51 1.91 23.83
CA ALA A 48 -2.48 1.35 24.70
C ALA A 48 -2.56 -0.19 24.69
N PRO A 49 -1.42 -0.90 24.67
CA PRO A 49 -1.39 -2.36 24.81
C PRO A 49 -2.03 -2.82 26.13
N THR A 50 -2.73 -3.96 26.08
CA THR A 50 -3.20 -4.68 27.28
C THR A 50 -2.65 -6.11 27.29
N SER A 51 -2.81 -6.84 28.39
CA SER A 51 -2.46 -8.26 28.45
C SER A 51 -3.25 -9.10 27.44
N GLU A 52 -4.53 -8.79 27.24
CA GLU A 52 -5.40 -9.47 26.28
C GLU A 52 -5.12 -9.04 24.83
N HIS A 53 -4.71 -7.79 24.63
CA HIS A 53 -4.41 -7.21 23.32
C HIS A 53 -3.07 -6.48 23.34
N PRO A 54 -1.94 -7.21 23.30
CA PRO A 54 -0.60 -6.62 23.36
C PRO A 54 -0.21 -5.84 22.10
N HIS A 55 -0.90 -6.05 20.97
CA HIS A 55 -0.61 -5.40 19.69
C HIS A 55 -1.88 -4.76 19.09
N PRO A 56 -2.47 -3.75 19.73
CA PRO A 56 -3.70 -3.15 19.26
C PRO A 56 -3.46 -2.39 17.95
N ARG A 57 -4.42 -2.48 17.03
CA ARG A 57 -4.33 -1.82 15.72
C ARG A 57 -4.90 -0.40 15.80
N PRO A 58 -4.26 0.60 15.16
CA PRO A 58 -4.87 1.89 14.92
C PRO A 58 -6.22 1.77 14.20
N ALA A 59 -7.22 2.52 14.67
CA ALA A 59 -8.49 2.65 13.96
C ALA A 59 -8.35 3.58 12.75
N MET A 60 -9.11 3.30 11.68
CA MET A 60 -9.23 4.22 10.55
C MET A 60 -10.10 5.42 10.94
N LYS A 61 -9.72 6.62 10.50
CA LYS A 61 -10.54 7.82 10.69
C LYS A 61 -11.72 7.82 9.70
N PRO A 62 -12.96 8.08 10.15
CA PRO A 62 -14.12 8.16 9.26
C PRO A 62 -13.91 9.17 8.13
N GLY A 63 -14.38 8.84 6.92
CA GLY A 63 -14.34 9.73 5.75
C GLY A 63 -12.97 9.92 5.10
N THR A 64 -11.93 9.18 5.52
CA THR A 64 -10.55 9.34 5.01
C THR A 64 -10.11 8.23 4.06
N PHE A 65 -11.05 7.47 3.48
CA PHE A 65 -10.72 6.48 2.47
C PHE A 65 -10.07 7.17 1.25
N THR A 66 -8.92 6.65 0.83
CA THR A 66 -8.15 7.20 -0.28
C THR A 66 -7.85 6.10 -1.29
N LEU A 67 -8.18 6.36 -2.55
CA LEU A 67 -7.71 5.61 -3.71
C LEU A 67 -6.49 6.34 -4.30
N LEU A 68 -5.35 5.68 -4.29
CA LEU A 68 -4.14 6.14 -4.98
C LEU A 68 -4.09 5.47 -6.36
N VAL A 69 -3.81 6.26 -7.39
CA VAL A 69 -3.65 5.77 -8.76
C VAL A 69 -2.27 6.20 -9.26
N PHE A 70 -1.49 5.23 -9.72
CA PHE A 70 -0.16 5.43 -10.31
C PHE A 70 -0.13 4.88 -11.74
N GLY A 71 0.77 5.39 -12.58
CA GLY A 71 0.88 5.02 -13.99
C GLY A 71 0.02 5.88 -14.91
N ASN A 72 0.28 5.77 -16.22
CA ASN A 72 -0.38 6.54 -17.28
C ASN A 72 -1.18 5.63 -18.20
#